data_AF-A0A7Y2UES9-F1
#
_entry.id   AF-A0A7Y2UES9-F1
#
_cell.length_a   1.000
_cell.length_b   1.000
_cell.length_c   1.000
_cell.angle_alpha   90.00
_cell.angle_beta   90.00
_cell.angle_gamma   90.00
#
_symmetry.space_group_name_H-M   'P 1'
#
loop_
_entity.id
_entity.type
_entity.pdbx_description
1 polymer ?
#
loop_
_entity_poly.entity_id
_entity_poly.type
_entity_poly.pdbx_seq_one_letter_code
_entity_poly.pdbx_strand_id
1 'polypeptide(L)'
;MTHEEKLELVNFLIFLRGKLQSLAIRLILLGEDPKKVDEAEKRLAKEIKKLRINMMLDWQGDAAELMAKLRQSNEQAQRHVRELKDAQQRTAKLANILGLIDRGMESVAGLLV
;
A
#
# COMPACT_ATOMS: atom_id res chain seq x y z
N MET A 1 2.77 -10.51 -16.89
CA MET A 1 3.54 -9.26 -17.01
C MET A 1 3.46 -8.52 -15.69
N THR A 2 4.57 -8.31 -15.01
CA THR A 2 4.68 -7.64 -13.72
C THR A 2 4.39 -6.14 -13.85
N HIS A 3 4.24 -5.43 -12.72
CA HIS A 3 4.09 -3.97 -12.72
C HIS A 3 5.29 -3.25 -13.30
N GLU A 4 6.48 -3.76 -13.05
CA GLU A 4 7.74 -3.23 -13.54
C GLU A 4 7.85 -3.40 -15.07
N GLU A 5 7.53 -4.58 -15.58
CA GLU A 5 7.47 -4.85 -17.03
C GLU A 5 6.42 -3.97 -17.73
N LYS A 6 5.27 -3.72 -17.09
CA LYS A 6 4.24 -2.79 -17.61
C LYS A 6 4.75 -1.35 -17.68
N LEU A 7 5.47 -0.89 -16.64
CA LEU A 7 6.09 0.45 -16.61
C LEU A 7 7.15 0.60 -17.70
N GLU A 8 8.04 -0.38 -17.83
CA GLU A 8 9.08 -0.39 -18.87
C GLU A 8 8.47 -0.36 -20.27
N LEU A 9 7.42 -1.15 -20.51
CA LEU A 9 6.70 -1.15 -21.78
C LEU A 9 6.07 0.23 -22.06
N VAL A 10 5.40 0.86 -21.09
CA VAL A 10 4.85 2.22 -21.26
C VAL A 10 5.97 3.21 -21.60
N ASN A 11 7.09 3.16 -20.90
CA ASN A 11 8.22 4.06 -21.14
C ASN A 11 8.81 3.86 -22.54
N PHE A 12 8.97 2.60 -22.96
CA PHE A 12 9.42 2.27 -24.31
C PHE A 12 8.46 2.77 -25.39
N LEU A 13 7.14 2.61 -25.20
CA LEU A 13 6.14 3.11 -26.15
C LEU A 13 6.14 4.65 -26.21
N ILE A 14 6.33 5.34 -25.09
CA ILE A 14 6.49 6.82 -25.06
C ILE A 14 7.74 7.23 -25.84
N PHE A 15 8.85 6.53 -25.66
CA PHE A 15 10.07 6.77 -26.42
C PHE A 15 9.85 6.59 -27.93
N LEU A 16 9.22 5.50 -28.35
CA LEU A 16 8.88 5.25 -29.76
C LEU A 16 7.98 6.35 -30.33
N ARG A 17 7.01 6.83 -29.55
CA ARG A 17 6.15 7.96 -29.94
C ARG A 17 6.96 9.23 -30.21
N GLY A 18 7.93 9.55 -29.35
CA GLY A 18 8.84 10.68 -29.58
C GLY A 18 9.69 10.53 -30.85
N LYS A 19 10.10 9.30 -31.19
CA LYS A 19 10.80 9.01 -32.46
C LYS A 19 9.90 9.22 -33.67
N LEU A 20 8.64 8.79 -33.62
CA LEU A 20 7.67 9.02 -34.70
C LEU A 20 7.40 10.51 -34.91
N GLN A 21 7.24 11.29 -33.83
CA GLN A 21 7.08 12.74 -33.94
C GLN A 21 8.30 13.41 -34.58
N SER A 22 9.51 12.99 -34.19
CA SER A 22 10.75 13.49 -34.79
C SER A 22 10.86 13.14 -36.28
N LEU A 23 10.42 11.94 -36.67
CA LEU A 23 10.39 11.51 -38.06
C LEU A 23 9.37 12.29 -38.88
N ALA A 24 8.16 12.51 -38.36
CA ALA A 24 7.13 13.31 -39.02
C ALA A 24 7.62 14.74 -39.32
N ILE A 25 8.28 15.38 -38.34
CA ILE A 25 8.90 16.70 -38.53
C ILE A 25 9.95 16.67 -39.64
N ARG A 26 10.81 15.63 -39.68
CA ARG A 26 11.82 15.50 -40.74
C ARG A 26 11.21 15.32 -42.13
N LEU A 27 10.16 14.50 -42.25
CA LEU A 27 9.46 14.33 -43.53
C LEU A 27 8.88 15.64 -44.03
N ILE A 28 8.25 16.43 -43.15
CA ILE A 28 7.73 17.76 -43.48
C ILE A 28 8.86 18.68 -43.97
N LEU A 29 10.02 18.70 -43.28
CA LEU A 29 11.17 19.51 -43.67
C LEU A 29 11.78 19.10 -45.02
N LEU A 30 11.66 17.82 -45.39
CA LEU A 30 12.10 17.28 -46.67
C LEU A 30 11.06 17.44 -47.79
N GLY A 31 9.87 17.98 -47.48
CA GLY A 31 8.76 18.10 -48.44
C GLY A 31 8.05 16.78 -48.73
N GLU A 32 8.26 15.75 -47.90
CA GLU A 32 7.59 14.45 -47.99
C GLU A 32 6.29 14.42 -47.17
N ASP A 33 5.36 13.52 -47.51
CA ASP A 33 4.08 13.35 -46.80
C ASP A 33 4.26 12.57 -45.48
N PRO A 34 4.04 13.19 -44.30
CA PRO A 34 4.17 12.53 -43.00
C PRO A 34 2.97 11.66 -42.61
N LYS A 35 1.89 11.61 -43.41
CA LYS A 35 0.59 11.05 -42.99
C LYS A 35 0.67 9.65 -42.42
N LYS A 36 1.48 8.75 -43.00
CA LYS A 36 1.66 7.39 -42.48
C LYS A 36 2.30 7.37 -41.09
N VAL A 37 3.24 8.27 -40.84
CA VAL A 37 3.91 8.41 -39.54
C VAL A 37 2.95 9.01 -38.51
N ASP A 38 2.15 9.99 -38.90
CA ASP A 38 1.12 10.58 -38.04
C ASP A 38 0.02 9.57 -37.65
N GLU A 39 -0.39 8.72 -38.59
CA GLU A 39 -1.33 7.63 -38.30
C GLU A 39 -0.75 6.61 -37.33
N ALA A 40 0.53 6.25 -37.49
CA ALA A 40 1.23 5.37 -36.57
C ALA A 40 1.36 5.99 -35.18
N GLU A 41 1.69 7.29 -35.09
CA GLU A 41 1.76 8.04 -33.84
C GLU A 41 0.42 8.05 -33.10
N LYS A 42 -0.69 8.29 -33.83
CA LYS A 42 -2.04 8.28 -33.26
C LYS A 42 -2.45 6.91 -32.75
N ARG A 43 -2.12 5.84 -33.47
CA ARG A 43 -2.37 4.45 -33.02
C ARG A 43 -1.58 4.16 -31.74
N LEU A 44 -0.29 4.49 -31.73
CA LEU A 44 0.58 4.30 -30.58
C LEU A 44 0.11 5.09 -29.36
N ALA A 45 -0.35 6.33 -29.54
CA ALA A 45 -0.91 7.15 -28.48
C ALA A 45 -2.16 6.52 -27.84
N LYS A 46 -3.03 5.88 -28.64
CA LYS A 46 -4.19 5.14 -28.12
C LYS A 46 -3.79 3.94 -27.28
N GLU A 47 -2.81 3.17 -27.74
CA GLU A 47 -2.30 2.01 -26.99
C GLU A 47 -1.63 2.42 -25.67
N ILE A 48 -0.81 3.49 -25.67
CA ILE A 48 -0.23 4.06 -24.44
C ILE A 48 -1.33 4.46 -23.45
N LYS A 49 -2.38 5.13 -23.93
CA LYS A 49 -3.50 5.55 -23.08
C LYS A 49 -4.22 4.35 -22.47
N LYS A 50 -4.51 3.33 -23.28
CA LYS A 50 -5.17 2.09 -22.82
C LYS A 50 -4.33 1.37 -21.77
N LEU A 51 -3.02 1.23 -22.00
CA LEU A 51 -2.11 0.58 -21.07
C LEU A 51 -1.99 1.35 -19.75
N ARG A 52 -1.91 2.68 -19.79
CA ARG A 52 -1.91 3.54 -18.59
C ARG A 52 -3.19 3.39 -17.77
N ILE A 53 -4.36 3.33 -18.42
CA ILE A 53 -5.64 3.15 -17.72
C ILE A 53 -5.67 1.78 -17.03
N ASN A 54 -5.26 0.71 -17.73
CA ASN A 54 -5.22 -0.63 -17.14
C ASN A 54 -4.29 -0.67 -15.92
N MET A 55 -3.10 -0.08 -16.01
CA MET A 55 -2.19 0.01 -14.87
C MET A 55 -2.79 0.77 -13.68
N MET A 56 -3.52 1.86 -13.94
CA MET A 56 -4.18 2.63 -12.89
C MET A 56 -5.28 1.83 -12.20
N LEU A 57 -6.05 1.04 -12.95
CA LEU A 57 -7.08 0.15 -12.40
C LEU A 57 -6.45 -0.96 -11.55
N ASP A 58 -5.37 -1.57 -12.03
CA ASP A 58 -4.63 -2.58 -11.26
C ASP A 58 -4.10 -1.99 -9.94
N TRP A 59 -3.52 -0.78 -9.97
CA TRP A 59 -3.05 -0.10 -8.77
C TRP A 59 -4.16 0.25 -7.78
N GLN A 60 -5.33 0.64 -8.27
CA GLN A 60 -6.49 0.88 -7.40
C GLN A 60 -6.95 -0.40 -6.72
N GLY A 61 -6.94 -1.53 -7.44
CA GLY A 61 -7.24 -2.85 -6.90
C GLY A 61 -6.25 -3.24 -5.79
N ASP A 62 -4.96 -3.18 -6.08
CA ASP A 62 -3.90 -3.55 -5.14
C ASP A 62 -3.92 -2.66 -3.88
N ALA A 63 -4.18 -1.35 -4.03
CA ALA A 63 -4.29 -0.42 -2.92
C ALA A 63 -5.51 -0.73 -2.03
N ALA A 64 -6.65 -1.08 -2.63
CA ALA A 64 -7.84 -1.48 -1.88
C ALA A 64 -7.60 -2.76 -1.09
N GLU A 65 -6.91 -3.74 -1.66
CA GLU A 65 -6.54 -4.97 -0.97
C GLU A 65 -5.58 -4.70 0.21
N LEU A 66 -4.58 -3.84 0.01
CA LEU A 66 -3.65 -3.44 1.07
C LEU A 66 -4.37 -2.74 2.22
N MET A 67 -5.30 -1.83 1.91
CA MET A 67 -6.12 -1.15 2.93
C MET A 67 -6.99 -2.14 3.72
N ALA A 68 -7.56 -3.16 3.05
CA ALA A 68 -8.32 -4.20 3.72
C ALA A 68 -7.44 -5.00 4.70
N LYS A 69 -6.23 -5.39 4.26
CA LYS A 69 -5.24 -6.08 5.11
C LYS A 69 -4.80 -5.21 6.31
N LEU A 70 -4.54 -3.93 6.08
CA LEU A 70 -4.18 -2.98 7.16
C LEU A 70 -5.31 -2.83 8.18
N ARG A 71 -6.56 -2.72 7.72
CA ARG A 71 -7.73 -2.63 8.60
C ARG A 71 -7.88 -3.89 9.46
N GLN A 72 -7.76 -5.07 8.84
CA GLN A 72 -7.81 -6.34 9.56
C GLN A 72 -6.70 -6.45 10.61
N SER A 73 -5.47 -6.09 10.25
CA SER A 73 -4.33 -6.09 11.17
C SER A 73 -4.54 -5.11 12.34
N ASN A 74 -5.07 -3.92 12.07
CA ASN A 74 -5.37 -2.93 13.10
C ASN A 74 -6.48 -3.43 14.05
N GLU A 75 -7.54 -4.06 13.53
CA GLU A 75 -8.59 -4.66 14.36
C GLU A 75 -8.04 -5.77 15.27
N GLN A 76 -7.13 -6.61 14.76
CA GLN A 76 -6.46 -7.63 15.58
C GLN A 76 -5.55 -7.00 16.65
N ALA A 77 -4.75 -5.99 16.28
CA ALA A 77 -3.90 -5.27 17.22
C ALA A 77 -4.74 -4.62 18.35
N GLN A 78 -5.87 -4.00 18.00
CA GLN A 78 -6.78 -3.42 18.99
C GLN A 78 -7.40 -4.47 19.93
N ARG A 79 -7.72 -5.68 19.43
CA ARG A 79 -8.17 -6.79 20.28
C ARG A 79 -7.08 -7.21 21.27
N HIS A 80 -5.86 -7.42 20.79
CA HIS A 80 -4.73 -7.77 21.66
C HIS A 80 -4.42 -6.69 22.71
N VAL A 81 -4.53 -5.40 22.35
CA VAL A 81 -4.39 -4.31 23.32
C VAL A 81 -5.47 -4.38 24.40
N ARG A 82 -6.72 -4.71 24.05
CA ARG A 82 -7.80 -4.89 25.05
C ARG A 82 -7.52 -6.09 25.96
N GLU A 83 -7.12 -7.22 25.39
CA GLU A 83 -6.76 -8.42 26.15
C GLU A 83 -5.61 -8.15 27.14
N LEU A 84 -4.58 -7.42 26.71
CA LEU A 84 -3.46 -7.01 27.56
C LEU A 84 -3.93 -6.07 28.68
N LYS A 85 -4.81 -5.12 28.39
CA LYS A 85 -5.38 -4.22 29.41
C LYS A 85 -6.18 -4.99 30.45
N ASP A 86 -6.97 -5.97 30.03
CA ASP A 86 -7.74 -6.82 30.94
C ASP A 86 -6.81 -7.69 31.80
N ALA A 87 -5.74 -8.25 31.22
CA ALA A 87 -4.72 -8.99 31.95
C ALA A 87 -3.97 -8.11 32.97
N GLN A 88 -3.64 -6.87 32.59
CA GLN A 88 -3.03 -5.90 33.50
C GLN A 88 -3.96 -5.58 34.68
N GLN A 89 -5.25 -5.37 34.43
CA GLN A 89 -6.23 -5.13 35.49
C GLN A 89 -6.38 -6.33 36.44
N ARG A 90 -6.37 -7.56 35.92
CA ARG A 90 -6.37 -8.78 36.75
C ARG A 90 -5.11 -8.86 37.62
N THR A 91 -3.95 -8.56 37.05
CA THR A 91 -2.67 -8.55 37.77
C THR A 91 -2.65 -7.51 38.88
N ALA A 92 -3.16 -6.30 38.62
CA ALA A 92 -3.29 -5.24 39.63
C ALA A 92 -4.22 -5.65 40.79
N LYS A 93 -5.33 -6.33 40.50
CA LYS A 93 -6.23 -6.89 41.53
C LYS A 93 -5.54 -7.96 42.38
N LEU A 94 -4.78 -8.87 41.74
CA LEU A 94 -4.02 -9.90 42.46
C LEU A 94 -2.95 -9.28 43.38
N ALA A 95 -2.19 -8.29 42.89
CA ALA A 95 -1.21 -7.59 43.70
C ALA A 95 -1.84 -6.89 44.92
N ASN A 96 -3.02 -6.27 44.75
CA ASN A 96 -3.76 -5.67 45.86
C ASN A 96 -4.22 -6.72 46.89
N ILE A 97 -4.68 -7.89 46.45
CA ILE A 97 -5.07 -9.00 47.34
C ILE A 97 -3.85 -9.49 48.12
N LEU A 98 -2.71 -9.71 47.45
CA LEU A 98 -1.47 -10.13 48.11
C LEU A 98 -1.01 -9.10 49.15
N GLY A 99 -1.02 -7.81 48.81
CA GLY A 99 -0.69 -6.75 49.77
C GLY A 99 -1.71 -6.57 50.92
N LEU A 100 -2.94 -7.06 50.78
CA LEU A 100 -3.90 -7.16 51.90
C LEU A 100 -3.61 -8.38 52.78
N ILE A 101 -3.24 -9.51 52.18
CA ILE A 101 -2.82 -10.73 52.90
C ILE A 101 -1.58 -10.43 53.74
N ASP A 102 -0.54 -9.82 53.16
CA ASP A 102 0.70 -9.50 53.87
C ASP A 102 0.44 -8.58 55.08
N ARG A 103 -0.35 -7.52 54.90
CA ARG A 103 -0.77 -6.63 56.01
C ARG A 103 -1.59 -7.35 57.08
N GLY A 104 -2.43 -8.31 56.68
CA GLY A 104 -3.19 -9.16 57.58
C GLY A 104 -2.28 -10.07 58.41
N MET A 105 -1.27 -10.67 57.77
CA MET A 105 -0.27 -11.50 58.45
C MET A 105 0.59 -10.69 59.42
N GLU A 106 1.03 -9.49 59.05
CA GLU A 106 1.77 -8.58 59.94
C GLU A 106 0.93 -8.20 61.18
N SER A 107 -0.36 -7.92 60.98
CA SER A 107 -1.29 -7.59 62.07
C SER A 107 -1.49 -8.77 63.03
N VAL A 108 -1.59 -10.00 62.51
CA VAL A 108 -1.71 -11.22 63.33
C VAL A 108 -0.41 -11.56 64.04
N ALA A 109 0.74 -11.38 63.38
CA ALA A 109 2.05 -11.58 64.00
C ALA A 109 2.32 -10.56 65.12
N GLY A 110 1.90 -9.31 64.95
CA GLY A 110 2.00 -8.27 65.99
C GLY A 110 1.04 -8.47 67.18
N LEU A 111 0.00 -9.29 67.05
CA LEU A 111 -0.91 -9.68 68.14
C LEU A 111 -0.42 -10.91 68.93
N LEU A 112 0.59 -11.63 68.44
CA LEU A 112 1.17 -12.83 69.05
C LEU A 112 2.50 -12.55 69.79
N VAL A 113 2.90 -11.27 69.89
CA VAL A 113 4.01 -10.77 70.70
C VAL A 113 3.45 -10.00 71.89
#